data_AF-A0A7J8C6E1-F1
#
_entry.id   AF-A0A7J8C6E1-F1
#
_cell.length_a   1.000
_cell.length_b   1.000
_cell.length_c   1.000
_cell.angle_alpha   90.00
_cell.angle_beta   90.00
_cell.angle_gamma   90.00
#
_symmetry.space_group_name_H-M   'P 1'
#
loop_
_entity.id
_entity.type
_entity.pdbx_description
1 polymer ?
#
loop_
_entity_poly.entity_id
_entity_poly.type
_entity_poly.pdbx_seq_one_letter_code
_entity_poly.pdbx_strand_id
1 'polypeptide(L)'
;MVSVTFRDAEENAVWIRIAWGTQYKKPNQYKPTYVVYYSQTPYAFISSSRLRSSIPLLGQALTIASKYHRIVKMDFRSRYLDSLKAIVFKQYNQTFESHNATTPLQERSFGLDINMDSRIIHENRIEKDRVQRVTQEIFGDYPQPRLEFAQYKLETKFKSDLNGGILAERKEPLRCLVKFSSPNLLEALKFLAPAGIADAPLSPLLTCIPQKRMNYFKIKDK
;
A
#
# COMPACT_ATOMS: atom_id res chain seq x y z
N MET A 1 9.39 -23.01 26.40
CA MET A 1 8.15 -22.42 26.95
C MET A 1 7.80 -21.17 26.14
N VAL A 2 6.51 -20.89 25.93
CA VAL A 2 6.00 -19.68 25.25
C VAL A 2 5.05 -18.97 26.23
N SER A 3 5.04 -17.64 26.23
CA SER A 3 4.12 -16.84 27.04
C SER A 3 3.18 -16.08 26.11
N VAL A 4 1.88 -16.24 26.30
CA VAL A 4 0.83 -15.61 25.50
C VAL A 4 -0.06 -14.79 26.43
N THR A 5 -0.34 -13.56 26.04
CA THR A 5 -1.17 -12.60 26.80
C THR A 5 -2.16 -11.96 25.86
N PHE A 6 -3.40 -11.79 26.32
CA PHE A 6 -4.49 -11.22 25.54
C PHE A 6 -4.93 -9.90 26.16
N ARG A 7 -5.36 -8.97 25.33
CA ARG A 7 -6.01 -7.73 25.72
C ARG A 7 -7.11 -7.42 24.72
N ASP A 8 -8.33 -7.26 25.22
CA ASP A 8 -9.43 -6.74 24.41
C ASP A 8 -9.20 -5.25 24.14
N ALA A 9 -9.50 -4.84 22.91
CA ALA A 9 -9.44 -3.46 22.47
C ALA A 9 -10.75 -3.08 21.78
N GLU A 10 -10.86 -1.79 21.45
CA GLU A 10 -11.99 -1.23 20.74
C GLU A 10 -12.27 -1.97 19.41
N GLU A 11 -13.52 -1.87 18.95
CA GLU A 11 -14.00 -2.48 17.70
C GLU A 11 -13.90 -4.02 17.62
N ASN A 12 -14.09 -4.72 18.75
CA ASN A 12 -14.03 -6.19 18.82
C ASN A 12 -12.66 -6.76 18.38
N ALA A 13 -11.60 -5.98 18.61
CA ALA A 13 -10.24 -6.37 18.34
C ALA A 13 -9.60 -7.04 19.55
N VAL A 14 -8.83 -8.09 19.32
CA VAL A 14 -8.02 -8.77 20.35
C VAL A 14 -6.55 -8.54 20.04
N TRP A 15 -5.84 -7.95 20.99
CA TRP A 15 -4.39 -7.84 20.97
C TRP A 15 -3.78 -9.06 21.65
N ILE A 16 -2.98 -9.79 20.89
CA ILE A 16 -2.29 -10.98 21.35
C ILE A 16 -0.80 -10.66 21.37
N ARG A 17 -0.22 -10.68 22.56
CA ARG A 17 1.22 -10.53 22.76
C ARG A 17 1.83 -11.90 23.06
N ILE A 18 2.82 -12.28 22.27
CA ILE A 18 3.47 -13.59 22.30
C ILE A 18 4.97 -13.40 22.54
N ALA A 19 5.46 -13.85 23.70
CA ALA A 19 6.88 -13.93 23.98
C ALA A 19 7.38 -15.34 23.71
N TRP A 20 8.35 -15.45 22.79
CA TRP A 20 8.92 -16.72 22.37
C TRP A 20 10.09 -17.14 23.27
N GLY A 21 10.10 -18.39 23.68
CA GLY A 21 11.24 -19.06 24.31
C GLY A 21 11.62 -20.31 23.53
N THR A 22 12.73 -20.93 23.90
CA THR A 22 13.12 -22.23 23.36
C THR A 22 12.85 -23.32 24.41
N GLN A 23 13.26 -24.55 24.13
CA GLN A 23 13.24 -25.63 25.12
C GLN A 23 14.22 -25.33 26.28
N TYR A 24 15.32 -24.63 25.99
CA TYR A 24 16.40 -24.36 26.95
C TYR A 24 16.43 -22.92 27.48
N LYS A 25 15.65 -22.00 26.90
CA LYS A 25 15.63 -20.58 27.28
C LYS A 25 14.22 -20.12 27.60
N LYS A 26 14.10 -19.33 28.68
CA LYS A 26 12.85 -18.67 29.07
C LYS A 26 12.35 -17.74 27.94
N PRO A 27 11.03 -17.50 27.86
CA PRO A 27 10.45 -16.56 26.90
C PRO A 27 11.10 -15.18 26.98
N ASN A 28 11.53 -14.63 25.83
CA ASN A 28 12.09 -13.30 25.78
C ASN A 28 10.99 -12.24 25.79
N GLN A 29 10.75 -11.65 26.95
CA GLN A 29 9.72 -10.62 27.14
C GLN A 29 10.05 -9.28 26.45
N TYR A 30 11.30 -9.03 26.09
CA TYR A 30 11.73 -7.80 25.41
C TYR A 30 11.55 -7.85 23.89
N LYS A 31 11.35 -9.04 23.32
CA LYS A 31 11.18 -9.23 21.87
C LYS A 31 9.90 -10.03 21.56
N PRO A 32 8.72 -9.55 22.00
CA PRO A 32 7.47 -10.22 21.71
C PRO A 32 7.06 -10.03 20.24
N THR A 33 6.19 -10.91 19.78
CA THR A 33 5.40 -10.73 18.56
C THR A 33 4.00 -10.29 18.97
N TYR A 34 3.47 -9.27 18.29
CA TYR A 34 2.12 -8.81 18.49
C TYR A 34 1.25 -9.26 17.31
N VAL A 35 0.04 -9.72 17.62
CA VAL A 35 -1.00 -9.99 16.65
C VAL A 35 -2.22 -9.16 17.03
N VAL A 36 -2.81 -8.50 16.05
CA VAL A 36 -4.11 -7.82 16.20
C VAL A 36 -5.09 -8.55 15.32
N TYR A 37 -6.12 -9.12 15.95
CA TYR A 37 -7.18 -9.87 15.28
C TYR A 37 -8.51 -9.17 15.49
N TYR A 38 -9.25 -8.96 14.41
CA TYR A 38 -10.59 -8.36 14.46
C TYR A 38 -11.61 -9.46 14.22
N SER A 39 -12.44 -9.74 15.22
CA SER A 39 -13.33 -10.92 15.24
C SER A 39 -14.33 -11.00 14.09
N GLN A 40 -14.63 -9.88 13.42
CA GLN A 40 -15.57 -9.81 12.29
C GLN A 40 -14.87 -9.83 10.92
N THR A 41 -13.55 -10.06 10.87
CA THR A 41 -12.79 -9.99 9.62
C THR A 41 -11.89 -11.22 9.44
N PRO A 42 -11.63 -11.63 8.19
CA PRO A 42 -10.69 -12.72 7.90
C PRO A 42 -9.22 -12.27 7.97
N TYR A 43 -8.92 -11.11 8.57
CA TYR A 43 -7.61 -10.50 8.56
C TYR A 43 -6.99 -10.51 9.96
N ALA A 44 -5.70 -10.84 10.02
CA ALA A 44 -4.88 -10.73 11.22
C ALA A 44 -3.61 -9.93 10.88
N PHE A 45 -3.31 -8.92 11.69
CA PHE A 45 -2.11 -8.10 11.54
C PHE A 45 -1.04 -8.63 12.47
N ILE A 46 0.13 -8.99 11.92
CA ILE A 46 1.23 -9.57 12.69
C ILE A 46 2.43 -8.63 12.62
N SER A 47 2.97 -8.26 13.78
CA SER A 47 4.17 -7.44 13.86
C SER A 47 5.38 -8.17 13.27
N SER A 48 6.33 -7.42 12.72
CA SER A 48 7.59 -8.01 12.28
C SER A 48 8.31 -8.68 13.45
N SER A 49 8.53 -9.99 13.39
CA SER A 49 9.30 -10.74 14.37
C SER A 49 10.71 -11.01 13.89
N ARG A 50 11.69 -10.87 14.78
CA ARG A 50 13.08 -11.30 14.51
C ARG A 50 13.18 -12.84 14.42
N LEU A 51 12.31 -13.55 15.14
CA LEU A 51 12.18 -15.00 15.09
C LEU A 51 11.27 -15.38 13.91
N ARG A 52 11.80 -15.28 12.69
CA ARG A 52 11.02 -15.62 11.48
C ARG A 52 10.56 -17.09 11.44
N SER A 53 11.28 -17.98 12.12
CA SER A 53 10.96 -19.40 12.21
C SER A 53 9.67 -19.70 12.99
N SER A 54 9.22 -18.82 13.88
CA SER A 54 7.97 -19.02 14.63
C SER A 54 6.72 -18.54 13.90
N ILE A 55 6.87 -17.80 12.79
CA ILE A 55 5.74 -17.26 12.03
C ILE A 55 4.86 -18.37 11.42
N PRO A 56 5.38 -19.45 10.83
CA PRO A 56 4.53 -20.56 10.33
C PRO A 56 3.73 -21.21 11.45
N LEU A 57 4.35 -21.46 12.62
CA LEU A 57 3.68 -22.04 13.78
C LEU A 57 2.57 -21.12 14.31
N LEU A 58 2.85 -19.82 14.40
CA LEU A 58 1.86 -18.82 14.77
C LEU A 58 0.69 -18.81 13.77
N GLY A 59 0.97 -18.89 12.47
CA GLY A 59 -0.05 -18.96 11.43
C GLY A 59 -0.95 -20.18 11.57
N GLN A 60 -0.40 -21.35 11.85
CA GLN A 60 -1.17 -22.57 12.11
C GLN A 60 -2.03 -22.44 13.37
N ALA A 61 -1.46 -21.95 14.47
CA ALA A 61 -2.19 -21.74 15.72
C ALA A 61 -3.37 -20.77 15.54
N LEU A 62 -3.15 -19.65 14.83
CA LEU A 62 -4.21 -18.70 14.50
C LEU A 62 -5.29 -19.36 13.64
N THR A 63 -4.90 -20.10 12.60
CA THR A 63 -5.84 -20.79 11.68
C THR A 63 -6.77 -21.75 12.44
N ILE A 64 -6.19 -22.59 13.31
CA ILE A 64 -6.95 -23.55 14.13
C ILE A 64 -7.85 -22.81 15.14
N ALA A 65 -7.31 -21.84 15.87
CA ALA A 65 -8.03 -21.13 16.92
C ALA A 65 -9.22 -20.32 16.37
N SER A 66 -9.06 -19.74 15.18
CA SER A 66 -10.10 -18.95 14.51
C SER A 66 -11.04 -19.79 13.63
N LYS A 67 -10.86 -21.12 13.59
CA LYS A 67 -11.66 -22.07 12.78
C LYS A 67 -11.65 -21.77 11.28
N TYR A 68 -10.55 -21.22 10.76
CA TYR A 68 -10.34 -21.07 9.31
C TYR A 68 -9.56 -22.28 8.76
N HIS A 69 -9.62 -22.47 7.45
CA HIS A 69 -8.90 -23.57 6.79
C HIS A 69 -7.46 -23.20 6.40
N ARG A 70 -7.19 -21.92 6.10
CA ARG A 70 -5.89 -21.48 5.57
C ARG A 70 -5.60 -20.03 5.92
N ILE A 71 -4.37 -19.75 6.30
CA ILE A 71 -3.81 -18.40 6.41
C ILE A 71 -2.82 -18.14 5.27
N VAL A 72 -2.89 -16.96 4.66
CA VAL A 72 -1.98 -16.54 3.58
C VAL A 72 -1.37 -15.20 3.94
N LYS A 73 -0.06 -15.09 3.81
CA LYS A 73 0.64 -13.81 3.99
C LYS A 73 0.40 -12.93 2.77
N MET A 74 -0.10 -11.72 2.99
CA MET A 74 -0.24 -10.71 1.94
C MET A 74 1.12 -10.05 1.63
N ASP A 75 1.32 -9.67 0.36
CA ASP A 75 2.45 -8.85 -0.09
C ASP A 75 2.24 -7.36 0.24
N PHE A 76 1.83 -7.11 1.49
CA PHE A 76 1.47 -5.80 2.00
C PHE A 76 1.99 -5.61 3.42
N ARG A 77 2.81 -4.58 3.63
CA ARG A 77 3.39 -4.24 4.93
C ARG A 77 3.54 -2.74 5.08
N SER A 78 3.33 -2.24 6.30
CA SER A 78 3.54 -0.84 6.69
C SER A 78 3.93 -0.80 8.18
N ARG A 79 4.44 0.33 8.67
CA ARG A 79 4.63 0.57 10.11
C ARG A 79 3.35 1.08 10.78
N TYR A 80 2.38 1.56 9.99
CA TYR A 80 1.14 2.18 10.44
C TYR A 80 -0.01 1.18 10.39
N LEU A 81 -0.43 0.67 11.55
CA LEU A 81 -1.50 -0.34 11.65
C LEU A 81 -2.86 0.22 11.23
N ASP A 82 -3.16 1.45 11.63
CA ASP A 82 -4.32 2.24 11.21
C ASP A 82 -4.42 2.34 9.68
N SER A 83 -3.30 2.61 9.00
CA SER A 83 -3.25 2.70 7.54
C SER A 83 -3.40 1.34 6.86
N LEU A 84 -2.82 0.27 7.44
CA LEU A 84 -3.05 -1.11 6.97
C LEU A 84 -4.52 -1.49 7.10
N LYS A 85 -5.12 -1.21 8.26
CA LYS A 85 -6.53 -1.43 8.55
C LYS A 85 -7.41 -0.68 7.56
N ALA A 86 -7.18 0.62 7.37
CA ALA A 86 -7.90 1.44 6.41
C ALA A 86 -7.86 0.82 5.00
N ILE A 87 -6.67 0.47 4.50
CA ILE A 87 -6.50 -0.11 3.16
C ILE A 87 -7.17 -1.48 3.03
N VAL A 88 -6.96 -2.37 3.99
CA VAL A 88 -7.48 -3.73 3.93
C VAL A 88 -9.00 -3.75 4.09
N PHE A 89 -9.54 -2.98 5.02
CA PHE A 89 -10.99 -2.91 5.27
C PHE A 89 -11.71 -1.96 4.31
N LYS A 90 -10.99 -1.27 3.42
CA LYS A 90 -11.55 -0.23 2.53
C LYS A 90 -12.28 0.88 3.29
N GLN A 91 -11.77 1.25 4.47
CA GLN A 91 -12.36 2.24 5.37
C GLN A 91 -11.82 3.68 5.16
N TYR A 92 -11.06 3.90 4.09
CA TYR A 92 -10.64 5.22 3.64
C TYR A 92 -11.41 5.50 2.36
N ASN A 93 -11.90 6.73 2.25
CA ASN A 93 -12.75 7.18 1.15
C ASN A 93 -11.98 7.16 -0.17
N GLN A 94 -11.92 5.99 -0.79
CA GLN A 94 -11.69 5.87 -2.20
C GLN A 94 -13.04 5.92 -2.86
N THR A 95 -13.46 7.09 -3.31
CA THR A 95 -14.39 7.20 -4.43
C THR A 95 -13.71 6.63 -5.68
N PHE A 96 -13.46 5.32 -5.69
CA PHE A 96 -13.47 4.56 -6.95
C PHE A 96 -14.93 4.30 -7.27
N GLU A 97 -15.69 5.38 -7.43
CA GLU A 97 -16.98 5.26 -8.09
C GLU A 97 -16.65 4.98 -9.55
N SER A 98 -16.75 3.70 -9.90
CA SER A 98 -17.14 3.31 -11.23
C SER A 98 -18.31 4.21 -11.62
N HIS A 99 -18.10 5.04 -12.64
CA HIS A 99 -19.10 5.72 -13.45
C HIS A 99 -20.52 5.51 -12.91
N ASN A 100 -21.04 6.45 -12.11
CA ASN A 100 -22.45 6.71 -11.77
C ASN A 100 -22.61 7.21 -10.32
N ALA A 101 -22.10 8.41 -10.00
CA ALA A 101 -22.83 9.25 -9.06
C ALA A 101 -22.82 10.70 -9.56
N THR A 102 -23.99 11.13 -9.98
CA THR A 102 -24.32 12.52 -10.25
C THR A 102 -24.37 13.25 -8.92
N THR A 103 -23.21 13.63 -8.37
CA THR A 103 -23.14 14.75 -7.43
C THR A 103 -22.57 15.93 -8.20
N PRO A 104 -23.29 17.06 -8.28
CA PRO A 104 -22.73 18.23 -8.95
C PRO A 104 -21.50 18.63 -8.14
N LEU A 105 -20.35 18.59 -8.80
CA LEU A 105 -19.12 19.22 -8.32
C LEU A 105 -19.48 20.67 -8.03
N GLN A 106 -19.77 20.98 -6.76
CA GLN A 106 -19.65 22.34 -6.29
C GLN A 106 -18.20 22.69 -6.55
N GLU A 107 -18.02 23.59 -7.52
CA GLU A 107 -16.80 24.30 -7.80
C GLU A 107 -16.37 24.97 -6.50
N ARG A 108 -15.67 24.21 -5.65
CA ARG A 108 -15.11 24.70 -4.41
C ARG A 108 -13.84 25.39 -4.81
N SER A 109 -14.00 26.62 -5.28
CA SER A 109 -12.95 27.62 -5.33
C SER A 109 -12.36 27.66 -3.91
N PHE A 110 -11.26 26.92 -3.72
CA PHE A 110 -10.43 27.11 -2.55
C PHE A 110 -10.03 28.58 -2.60
N GLY A 111 -10.51 29.36 -1.63
CA GLY A 111 -10.30 30.79 -1.51
C GLY A 111 -8.81 31.13 -1.39
N LEU A 112 -8.14 31.13 -2.53
CA LEU A 112 -6.88 31.82 -2.79
C LEU A 112 -7.20 33.08 -3.58
N ASP A 113 -8.15 33.88 -3.09
CA ASP A 113 -8.20 35.31 -3.40
C ASP A 113 -7.15 36.02 -2.53
N ILE A 114 -5.90 35.52 -2.61
CA ILE A 114 -4.74 36.30 -2.20
C ILE A 114 -4.55 37.27 -3.34
N ASN A 115 -4.85 38.55 -3.09
CA ASN A 115 -4.49 39.72 -3.89
C ASN A 115 -3.34 39.43 -4.88
N MET A 116 -3.69 38.91 -6.05
CA MET A 116 -2.76 38.55 -7.11
C MET A 116 -2.77 39.73 -8.06
N ASP A 117 -1.59 40.29 -8.28
CA ASP A 117 -1.39 41.37 -9.25
C ASP A 117 -2.00 40.95 -10.59
N SER A 118 -2.96 41.74 -11.09
CA SER A 118 -3.72 41.45 -12.31
C SER A 118 -2.84 41.37 -13.57
N ARG A 119 -1.55 41.71 -13.45
CA ARG A 119 -0.52 41.56 -14.47
C ARG A 119 0.09 40.15 -14.54
N ILE A 120 -0.17 39.27 -13.57
CA ILE A 120 0.37 37.90 -13.54
C ILE A 120 -0.50 36.98 -14.40
N ILE A 121 -0.06 36.76 -15.65
CA ILE A 121 -0.69 35.81 -16.56
C ILE A 121 -0.24 34.40 -16.18
N HIS A 122 -1.20 33.54 -15.82
CA HIS A 122 -0.96 32.12 -15.58
C HIS A 122 -1.03 31.37 -16.91
N GLU A 123 0.12 31.25 -17.59
CA GLU A 123 0.25 30.69 -18.94
C GLU A 123 -0.40 29.30 -19.10
N ASN A 124 -0.44 28.49 -18.04
CA ASN A 124 -0.90 27.11 -18.12
C ASN A 124 -2.02 26.75 -17.13
N ARG A 125 -2.99 27.65 -16.97
CA ARG A 125 -4.14 27.43 -16.06
C ARG A 125 -5.00 26.23 -16.47
N ILE A 126 -5.28 26.09 -17.76
CA ILE A 126 -6.13 25.00 -18.28
C ILE A 126 -5.51 23.63 -17.99
N GLU A 127 -4.21 23.45 -18.21
CA GLU A 127 -3.54 22.18 -17.92
C GLU A 127 -3.44 21.92 -16.42
N LYS A 128 -3.18 22.95 -15.60
CA LYS A 128 -3.18 22.83 -14.14
C LYS A 128 -4.54 22.34 -13.63
N ASP A 129 -5.63 22.93 -14.12
CA ASP A 129 -6.99 22.53 -13.75
C ASP A 129 -7.29 21.10 -14.22
N ARG A 130 -6.82 20.71 -15.42
CA ARG A 130 -6.94 19.34 -15.94
C ARG A 130 -6.19 18.34 -15.07
N VAL A 131 -4.92 18.60 -14.74
CA VAL A 131 -4.06 17.75 -13.91
C VAL A 131 -4.64 17.60 -12.52
N GLN A 132 -5.15 18.69 -11.92
CA GLN A 132 -5.79 18.66 -10.62
C GLN A 132 -7.04 17.78 -10.63
N ARG A 133 -7.93 17.95 -11.62
CA ARG A 133 -9.16 17.14 -11.75
C ARG A 133 -8.85 15.65 -11.86
N VAL A 134 -7.95 15.28 -12.77
CA VAL A 134 -7.54 13.87 -12.96
C VAL A 134 -6.92 13.29 -11.69
N THR A 135 -6.13 14.09 -10.96
CA THR A 135 -5.52 13.67 -9.70
C THR A 135 -6.59 13.43 -8.61
N GLN A 136 -7.60 14.29 -8.53
CA GLN A 136 -8.73 14.15 -7.61
C GLN A 136 -9.60 12.94 -7.95
N GLU A 137 -9.85 12.68 -9.24
CA GLU A 137 -10.58 11.48 -9.67
C GLU A 137 -9.86 10.19 -9.25
N ILE A 138 -8.53 10.17 -9.28
CA ILE A 138 -7.72 8.98 -8.97
C ILE A 138 -7.53 8.76 -7.46
N PHE A 139 -7.18 9.81 -6.72
CA PHE A 139 -6.81 9.71 -5.30
C PHE A 139 -7.93 10.16 -4.36
N GLY A 140 -8.90 10.91 -4.85
CA GLY A 140 -9.91 11.58 -4.03
C GLY A 140 -9.38 12.81 -3.29
N ASP A 141 -10.29 13.53 -2.66
CA ASP A 141 -9.98 14.76 -1.93
C ASP A 141 -9.41 14.52 -0.53
N TYR A 142 -9.62 13.31 0.02
CA TYR A 142 -9.22 12.97 1.38
C TYR A 142 -7.72 12.66 1.50
N PRO A 143 -7.14 12.81 2.72
CA PRO A 143 -5.78 12.37 3.01
C PRO A 143 -5.60 10.88 2.74
N GLN A 144 -4.48 10.52 2.13
CA GLN A 144 -4.17 9.14 1.80
C GLN A 144 -3.62 8.39 3.02
N PRO A 145 -3.92 7.08 3.15
CA PRO A 145 -3.34 6.24 4.19
C PRO A 145 -1.82 6.21 4.08
N ARG A 146 -1.14 6.14 5.23
CA ARG A 146 0.31 6.24 5.31
C ARG A 146 0.96 4.92 4.89
N LEU A 147 1.76 5.03 3.84
CA LEU A 147 2.57 3.93 3.34
C LEU A 147 4.00 4.41 3.13
N GLU A 148 4.98 3.62 3.55
CA GLU A 148 6.36 4.10 3.51
C GLU A 148 7.08 3.79 2.21
N PHE A 149 6.68 2.73 1.53
CA PHE A 149 7.38 2.27 0.35
C PHE A 149 6.48 1.41 -0.54
N ALA A 150 6.83 1.37 -1.82
CA ALA A 150 6.34 0.43 -2.80
C ALA A 150 7.52 -0.06 -3.66
N GLN A 151 7.52 -1.34 -4.01
CA GLN A 151 8.61 -1.97 -4.72
C GLN A 151 8.08 -2.72 -5.95
N TYR A 152 8.69 -2.47 -7.10
CA TYR A 152 8.35 -3.07 -8.39
C TYR A 152 9.57 -3.83 -8.90
N LYS A 153 9.41 -5.13 -9.10
CA LYS A 153 10.41 -6.01 -9.71
C LYS A 153 9.93 -6.43 -11.08
N LEU A 154 10.59 -5.93 -12.12
CA LEU A 154 10.36 -6.30 -13.51
C LEU A 154 11.34 -7.41 -13.92
N GLU A 155 10.82 -8.43 -14.60
CA GLU A 155 11.58 -9.52 -15.20
C GLU A 155 10.99 -9.82 -16.58
N THR A 156 11.63 -9.31 -17.64
CA THR A 156 11.14 -9.40 -19.03
C THR A 156 12.24 -9.95 -19.93
N LYS A 157 11.88 -10.68 -20.99
CA LYS A 157 12.81 -11.13 -22.01
C LYS A 157 12.83 -10.11 -23.14
N PHE A 158 14.01 -9.83 -23.66
CA PHE A 158 14.11 -8.97 -24.83
C PHE A 158 13.53 -9.72 -26.04
N LYS A 159 12.41 -9.22 -26.57
CA LYS A 159 11.80 -9.72 -27.81
C LYS A 159 12.13 -8.70 -28.90
N SER A 160 12.84 -9.13 -29.94
CA SER A 160 13.16 -8.31 -31.10
C SER A 160 12.71 -9.05 -32.35
N ASP A 161 11.90 -8.39 -33.16
CA ASP A 161 11.44 -8.92 -34.46
C ASP A 161 12.51 -8.76 -35.55
N LEU A 162 13.58 -8.02 -35.26
CA LEU A 162 14.75 -7.89 -36.12
C LEU A 162 15.67 -9.10 -35.90
N ASN A 163 15.71 -9.98 -36.91
CA ASN A 163 16.65 -11.10 -37.00
C ASN A 163 18.09 -10.59 -36.81
N GLY A 164 18.76 -11.01 -35.73
CA GLY A 164 20.19 -10.74 -35.50
C GLY A 164 20.53 -9.66 -34.47
N GLY A 165 19.57 -9.18 -33.67
CA GLY A 165 19.89 -8.29 -32.55
C GLY A 165 20.68 -9.01 -31.44
N ILE A 166 21.83 -8.46 -31.02
CA ILE A 166 22.74 -9.00 -29.99
C ILE A 166 22.03 -9.35 -28.65
N LEU A 167 20.89 -8.70 -28.37
CA LEU A 167 20.10 -8.92 -27.17
C LEU A 167 18.96 -9.94 -27.34
N ALA A 168 18.57 -10.29 -28.58
CA ALA A 168 17.50 -11.23 -28.89
C ALA A 168 17.90 -12.69 -28.60
N GLU A 169 19.19 -13.00 -28.73
CA GLU A 169 19.75 -14.33 -28.44
C GLU A 169 20.04 -14.56 -26.95
N ARG A 170 19.95 -13.52 -26.11
CA ARG A 170 20.21 -13.65 -24.67
C ARG A 170 19.09 -14.43 -24.00
N LYS A 171 19.43 -15.61 -23.48
CA LYS A 171 18.52 -16.46 -22.68
C LYS A 171 18.11 -15.82 -21.36
N GLU A 172 18.94 -14.93 -20.81
CA GLU A 172 18.71 -14.31 -19.51
C GLU A 172 17.72 -13.13 -19.59
N PRO A 173 16.74 -13.04 -18.66
CA PRO A 173 15.80 -11.94 -18.64
C PRO A 173 16.43 -10.65 -18.11
N LEU A 174 15.97 -9.52 -18.64
CA LEU A 174 16.25 -8.19 -18.10
C LEU A 174 15.51 -8.04 -16.77
N ARG A 175 16.26 -7.69 -15.73
CA ARG A 175 15.77 -7.54 -14.36
C ARG A 175 15.92 -6.09 -13.92
N CYS A 176 14.81 -5.43 -13.64
CA CYS A 176 14.80 -4.06 -13.09
C CYS A 176 14.08 -4.05 -11.74
N LEU A 177 14.62 -3.28 -10.79
CA LEU A 177 14.01 -3.09 -9.49
C LEU A 177 13.87 -1.60 -9.19
N VAL A 178 12.61 -1.16 -9.09
CA VAL A 178 12.28 0.21 -8.69
C VAL A 178 11.69 0.17 -7.28
N LYS A 179 12.19 1.01 -6.39
CA LYS A 179 11.69 1.14 -5.02
C LYS A 179 11.41 2.60 -4.71
N PHE A 180 10.15 2.92 -4.48
CA PHE A 180 9.72 4.21 -3.97
C PHE A 180 9.75 4.18 -2.45
N SER A 181 10.23 5.26 -1.82
CA SER A 181 10.26 5.39 -0.37
C SER A 181 9.94 6.82 0.04
N SER A 182 9.01 7.00 0.96
CA SER A 182 8.57 8.30 1.49
C SER A 182 7.96 8.11 2.87
N PRO A 183 7.97 9.10 3.77
CA PRO A 183 7.18 9.03 5.01
C PRO A 183 5.68 8.85 4.79
N ASN A 184 5.15 9.36 3.66
CA ASN A 184 3.78 9.17 3.20
C ASN A 184 3.76 9.06 1.66
N LEU A 185 3.99 7.84 1.16
CA LEU A 185 4.14 7.56 -0.26
C LEU A 185 2.90 7.88 -1.07
N LEU A 186 1.71 7.47 -0.63
CA LEU A 186 0.48 7.66 -1.40
C LEU A 186 0.14 9.15 -1.54
N GLU A 187 0.37 9.92 -0.48
CA GLU A 187 0.23 11.38 -0.53
C GLU A 187 1.28 12.01 -1.44
N ALA A 188 2.53 11.57 -1.36
CA ALA A 188 3.58 12.05 -2.27
C ALA A 188 3.23 11.75 -3.73
N LEU A 189 2.70 10.56 -4.03
CA LEU A 189 2.23 10.21 -5.38
C LEU A 189 1.10 11.14 -5.83
N LYS A 190 0.12 11.43 -4.97
CA LYS A 190 -0.97 12.37 -5.26
C LYS A 190 -0.44 13.75 -5.68
N PHE A 191 0.67 14.22 -5.12
CA PHE A 191 1.24 15.53 -5.45
C PHE A 191 2.24 15.54 -6.62
N LEU A 192 2.69 14.40 -7.15
CA LEU A 192 3.70 14.37 -8.22
C LEU A 192 3.27 15.12 -9.48
N ALA A 193 2.05 14.84 -9.96
CA ALA A 193 1.56 15.47 -11.19
C ALA A 193 1.19 16.94 -11.00
N PRO A 194 0.46 17.35 -9.94
CA PRO A 194 0.23 18.77 -9.67
C PRO A 194 1.50 19.60 -9.48
N ALA A 195 2.58 18.99 -8.97
CA ALA A 195 3.88 19.63 -8.82
C ALA A 195 4.70 19.70 -10.13
N GLY A 196 4.22 19.11 -11.23
CA GLY A 196 4.93 19.07 -12.51
C GLY A 196 6.13 18.11 -12.54
N ILE A 197 6.22 17.17 -11.60
CA ILE A 197 7.32 16.18 -11.50
C ILE A 197 7.02 14.95 -12.37
N ALA A 198 5.76 14.68 -12.66
CA ALA A 198 5.31 13.55 -13.47
C ALA A 198 4.09 13.93 -14.31
N ASP A 199 3.88 13.23 -15.41
CA ASP A 199 2.72 13.46 -16.27
C ASP A 199 1.44 12.90 -15.66
N ALA A 200 0.31 13.58 -15.89
CA ALA A 200 -1.02 13.10 -15.54
C ALA A 200 -1.71 12.44 -16.76
N PRO A 201 -2.34 11.26 -16.60
CA PRO A 201 -2.53 10.53 -15.35
C PRO A 201 -1.28 9.74 -14.93
N LEU A 202 -1.09 9.59 -13.62
CA LEU A 202 -0.04 8.72 -13.11
C LEU A 202 -0.28 7.25 -13.49
N SER A 203 0.82 6.52 -13.64
CA SER A 203 0.79 5.11 -14.01
C SER A 203 -0.16 4.30 -13.10
N PRO A 204 -1.05 3.47 -13.67
CA PRO A 204 -1.91 2.57 -12.90
C PRO A 204 -1.15 1.64 -11.95
N LEU A 205 0.13 1.37 -12.23
CA LEU A 205 0.99 0.58 -11.36
C LEU A 205 1.18 1.26 -9.99
N LEU A 206 1.23 2.59 -9.94
CA LEU A 206 1.39 3.39 -8.73
C LEU A 206 0.05 3.65 -8.04
N THR A 207 -1.02 3.86 -8.81
CA THR A 207 -2.33 4.22 -8.26
C THR A 207 -3.11 3.01 -7.74
N CYS A 208 -2.82 1.78 -8.22
CA CYS A 208 -3.52 0.57 -7.80
C CYS A 208 -3.05 -0.04 -6.47
N ILE A 209 -1.99 0.48 -5.84
CA ILE A 209 -1.45 -0.02 -4.55
C ILE A 209 -2.57 -0.27 -3.53
N PRO A 210 -3.47 0.69 -3.29
CA PRO A 210 -4.44 0.54 -2.21
C PRO A 210 -5.61 -0.40 -2.62
N GLN A 211 -6.00 -0.41 -3.90
CA GLN A 211 -6.99 -1.36 -4.44
C GLN A 211 -6.50 -2.81 -4.39
N LYS A 212 -5.26 -3.04 -4.82
CA LYS A 212 -4.65 -4.38 -4.85
C LYS A 212 -4.13 -4.83 -3.49
N ARG A 213 -4.12 -3.93 -2.49
CA ARG A 213 -3.65 -4.19 -1.12
C ARG A 213 -2.27 -4.86 -1.15
N MET A 214 -1.36 -4.27 -1.93
CA MET A 214 0.01 -4.78 -2.09
C MET A 214 0.97 -3.64 -2.33
N ASN A 215 2.16 -3.74 -1.76
CA ASN A 215 3.25 -2.79 -2.00
C ASN A 215 4.53 -3.48 -2.48
N TYR A 216 4.41 -4.73 -2.91
CA TYR A 216 5.44 -5.46 -3.63
C TYR A 216 4.84 -6.05 -4.91
N PHE A 217 5.34 -5.62 -6.05
CA PHE A 217 4.86 -6.02 -7.36
C PHE A 217 5.95 -6.82 -8.08
N LYS A 218 5.55 -7.95 -8.66
CA LYS A 218 6.39 -8.72 -9.59
C LYS A 218 5.73 -8.68 -10.96
N ILE A 219 6.37 -8.00 -11.89
CA ILE A 219 5.91 -7.89 -13.28
C ILE A 219 6.79 -8.85 -14.08
N LYS A 220 6.15 -9.84 -14.68
CA LYS A 220 6.78 -10.84 -15.55
C LYS A 220 6.09 -10.85 -16.89
N ASP A 221 6.83 -11.16 -17.95
CA ASP A 221 6.20 -11.47 -19.24
C ASP A 221 5.26 -12.68 -19.10
N LYS A 222 4.13 -12.62 -19.78
CA LYS A 222 3.26 -13.77 -20.03
C LYS A 222 3.85 -14.67 -21.10
#